data_AF-A0A7G5ZAQ2-F1
#
_entry.id   AF-A0A7G5ZAQ2-F1
#
_cell.length_a   1.000
_cell.length_b   1.000
_cell.length_c   1.000
_cell.angle_alpha   90.00
_cell.angle_beta   90.00
_cell.angle_gamma   90.00
#
_symmetry.space_group_name_H-M   'P 1'
#
loop_
_entity.id
_entity.type
_entity.pdbx_description
1 polymer ?
#
loop_
_entity_poly.entity_id
_entity_poly.type
_entity_poly.pdbx_seq_one_letter_code
_entity_poly.pdbx_strand_id
1 'polypeptide(L)'
;MKTIFTTLAAMLAMSIAPAQAEDAQGVWSGTIANSLRVIVQFTKPADGPWQASITVPAQNFSAPVENVVVTPEQVSFALPRLKATYSATWNAQDGLWKGTWKQGQATPLDLKRTSAEAVKPKRPQEAAIAASPATYTSSEVGFDNVAAKVKLAGTFTVPQGKGPFPAVVLVHGSGPLDRDSEVFGHKLFLVLADHLSRQGIAVLRYDKRGIGKSTGTLRESTTLDLADDAGAAVRFLRTRPEVDSARIGVVGHSEGGLIAPLIASRDPALGFVVMLAAPACAATASWWNRWRWRRKRAVRRKRASPASAP
;
A
#
# COMPACT_ATOMS: atom_id res chain seq x y z
N MET A 1 -81.49 36.39 -19.32
CA MET A 1 -80.64 35.88 -18.22
C MET A 1 -80.04 34.56 -18.63
N LYS A 2 -78.74 34.39 -18.36
CA LYS A 2 -77.92 33.16 -18.42
C LYS A 2 -77.74 32.52 -19.82
N THR A 3 -76.61 31.90 -20.20
CA THR A 3 -75.17 32.15 -19.91
C THR A 3 -74.38 31.57 -21.10
N ILE A 4 -73.27 32.19 -21.53
CA ILE A 4 -72.33 31.59 -22.51
C ILE A 4 -71.26 30.80 -21.75
N PHE A 5 -71.04 29.53 -22.11
CA PHE A 5 -69.92 28.73 -21.62
C PHE A 5 -68.85 28.57 -22.72
N THR A 6 -67.84 29.43 -22.69
CA THR A 6 -66.60 29.28 -23.45
C THR A 6 -65.61 28.43 -22.65
N THR A 7 -65.29 27.24 -23.14
CA THR A 7 -64.30 26.35 -22.51
C THR A 7 -62.89 26.79 -22.88
N LEU A 8 -62.14 27.32 -21.90
CA LEU A 8 -60.76 27.73 -22.08
C LEU A 8 -59.81 26.54 -21.82
N ALA A 9 -59.22 25.98 -22.87
CA ALA A 9 -58.22 24.92 -22.75
C ALA A 9 -56.85 25.51 -22.38
N ALA A 10 -56.48 25.43 -21.09
CA ALA A 10 -55.16 25.84 -20.62
C ALA A 10 -54.10 24.77 -20.97
N MET A 11 -53.28 25.02 -21.98
CA MET A 11 -52.06 24.23 -22.22
C MET A 11 -51.03 24.53 -21.11
N LEU A 12 -50.85 23.58 -20.20
CA LEU A 12 -49.83 23.66 -19.16
C LEU A 12 -48.46 23.30 -19.77
N ALA A 13 -47.69 24.31 -20.17
CA ALA A 13 -46.31 24.12 -20.62
C ALA A 13 -45.43 23.72 -19.42
N MET A 14 -45.18 22.42 -19.25
CA MET A 14 -44.16 21.94 -18.30
C MET A 14 -42.78 22.36 -18.79
N SER A 15 -42.21 23.38 -18.14
CA SER A 15 -40.80 23.73 -18.28
C SER A 15 -39.94 22.62 -17.68
N ILE A 16 -39.45 21.71 -18.52
CA ILE A 16 -38.41 20.76 -18.13
C ILE A 16 -37.14 21.56 -17.89
N ALA A 17 -36.88 21.92 -16.63
CA ALA A 17 -35.59 22.46 -16.24
C ALA A 17 -34.50 21.43 -16.62
N PRO A 18 -33.40 21.84 -17.30
CA PRO A 18 -32.33 20.92 -17.62
C PRO A 18 -31.79 20.34 -16.30
N ALA A 19 -31.80 19.02 -16.19
CA ALA A 19 -31.38 18.33 -14.98
C ALA A 19 -29.90 18.64 -14.72
N GLN A 20 -29.63 19.49 -13.71
CA GLN A 20 -28.28 19.84 -13.31
C GLN A 20 -27.50 18.57 -12.96
N ALA A 21 -26.25 18.49 -13.39
CA ALA A 21 -25.40 17.39 -12.99
C ALA A 21 -25.05 17.45 -11.51
N GLU A 22 -24.82 16.26 -10.97
CA GLU A 22 -24.21 16.13 -9.66
C GLU A 22 -22.77 16.68 -9.71
N ASP A 23 -22.31 17.31 -8.63
CA ASP A 23 -20.96 17.88 -8.53
C ASP A 23 -19.90 16.82 -8.87
N ALA A 24 -19.13 17.03 -9.93
CA ALA A 24 -18.09 16.11 -10.36
C ALA A 24 -17.03 15.83 -9.29
N GLN A 25 -16.89 16.69 -8.26
CA GLN A 25 -15.96 16.46 -7.17
C GLN A 25 -16.24 15.16 -6.41
N GLY A 26 -15.16 14.44 -6.09
CA GLY A 26 -15.20 13.18 -5.36
C GLY A 26 -14.68 12.01 -6.18
N VAL A 27 -15.07 10.81 -5.79
CA VAL A 27 -14.56 9.55 -6.32
C VAL A 27 -15.62 8.86 -7.16
N TRP A 28 -15.23 8.40 -8.33
CA TRP A 28 -16.08 7.72 -9.30
C TRP A 28 -15.43 6.41 -9.74
N SER A 29 -16.22 5.40 -10.12
CA SER A 29 -15.72 4.12 -10.60
C SER A 29 -16.52 3.61 -11.79
N GLY A 30 -15.82 2.93 -12.69
CA GLY A 30 -16.38 2.28 -13.87
C GLY A 30 -15.49 1.12 -14.32
N THR A 31 -15.82 0.52 -15.44
CA THR A 31 -15.07 -0.61 -16.02
C THR A 31 -14.76 -0.37 -17.48
N ILE A 32 -13.49 -0.44 -17.85
CA ILE A 32 -13.06 -0.49 -19.25
C ILE A 32 -13.19 -1.95 -19.72
N ALA A 33 -13.74 -2.15 -20.92
CA ALA A 33 -13.90 -3.45 -21.56
C ALA A 33 -14.58 -4.52 -20.65
N ASN A 34 -15.56 -4.08 -19.84
CA ASN A 34 -16.34 -4.88 -18.89
C ASN A 34 -15.52 -5.72 -17.89
N SER A 35 -14.22 -5.43 -17.72
CA SER A 35 -13.29 -6.28 -16.97
C SER A 35 -12.30 -5.48 -16.13
N LEU A 36 -11.77 -4.38 -16.67
CA LEU A 36 -10.78 -3.57 -15.98
C LEU A 36 -11.46 -2.45 -15.18
N ARG A 37 -11.69 -2.70 -13.88
CA ARG A 37 -12.21 -1.66 -12.97
C ARG A 37 -11.21 -0.52 -12.85
N VAL A 38 -11.69 0.69 -13.13
CA VAL A 38 -10.98 1.94 -12.94
C VAL A 38 -11.72 2.84 -11.96
N ILE A 39 -10.98 3.77 -11.39
CA ILE A 39 -11.46 4.71 -10.39
C ILE A 39 -10.86 6.06 -10.75
N VAL A 40 -11.70 7.09 -10.83
CA VAL A 40 -11.27 8.46 -11.11
C VAL A 40 -11.67 9.32 -9.91
N GLN A 41 -10.71 10.05 -9.36
CA GLN A 41 -10.97 11.06 -8.34
C GLN A 41 -10.81 12.44 -8.97
N PHE A 42 -11.86 13.26 -8.94
CA PHE A 42 -11.82 14.68 -9.32
C PHE A 42 -11.77 15.54 -8.05
N THR A 43 -10.93 16.56 -8.07
CA THR A 43 -10.74 17.51 -6.96
C THR A 43 -10.73 18.93 -7.52
N LYS A 44 -11.47 19.83 -6.88
CA LYS A 44 -11.46 21.27 -7.16
C LYS A 44 -10.88 22.00 -5.94
N PRO A 45 -9.58 22.35 -5.94
CA PRO A 45 -9.02 23.23 -4.92
C PRO A 45 -9.71 24.60 -4.99
N ALA A 46 -9.87 25.28 -3.85
CA ALA A 46 -10.59 26.56 -3.73
C ALA A 46 -10.15 27.58 -4.80
N ASP A 47 -8.83 27.80 -4.91
CA ASP A 47 -8.22 28.75 -5.84
C ASP A 47 -7.47 28.08 -7.01
N GLY A 48 -7.80 26.81 -7.32
CA GLY A 48 -7.06 25.99 -8.29
C GLY A 48 -7.86 25.56 -9.52
N PRO A 49 -7.20 25.17 -10.63
CA PRO A 49 -7.86 24.43 -11.70
C PRO A 49 -8.38 23.08 -11.21
N TRP A 50 -9.31 22.47 -11.94
CA TRP A 50 -9.70 21.09 -11.68
C TRP A 50 -8.49 20.16 -11.82
N GLN A 51 -8.38 19.22 -10.89
CA GLN A 51 -7.37 18.17 -10.90
C GLN A 51 -8.07 16.81 -10.88
N ALA A 52 -7.43 15.80 -11.43
CA ALA A 52 -7.89 14.44 -11.28
C ALA A 52 -6.75 13.43 -11.23
N SER A 53 -7.06 12.25 -10.72
CA SER A 53 -6.20 11.08 -10.79
C SER A 53 -7.01 9.85 -11.20
N ILE A 54 -6.35 8.91 -11.87
CA ILE A 54 -6.90 7.59 -12.16
C ILE A 54 -6.18 6.54 -11.33
N THR A 55 -6.93 5.55 -10.85
CA THR A 55 -6.42 4.36 -10.17
C THR A 55 -7.04 3.11 -10.81
N VAL A 56 -6.21 2.10 -11.05
CA VAL A 56 -6.59 0.78 -11.56
C VAL A 56 -6.19 -0.26 -10.51
N PRO A 57 -7.06 -0.58 -9.53
CA PRO A 57 -6.66 -1.36 -8.36
C PRO A 57 -6.08 -2.74 -8.69
N ALA A 58 -6.63 -3.42 -9.69
CA ALA A 58 -6.16 -4.75 -10.12
C ALA A 58 -4.74 -4.74 -10.73
N GLN A 59 -4.30 -3.60 -11.28
CA GLN A 59 -2.96 -3.40 -11.82
C GLN A 59 -2.03 -2.66 -10.84
N ASN A 60 -2.56 -2.24 -9.68
CA ASN A 60 -1.89 -1.35 -8.74
C ASN A 60 -1.29 -0.09 -9.41
N PHE A 61 -1.97 0.40 -10.45
CA PHE A 61 -1.58 1.61 -11.15
C PHE A 61 -2.33 2.79 -10.56
N SER A 62 -1.63 3.89 -10.29
CA SER A 62 -2.25 5.17 -9.95
C SER A 62 -1.42 6.31 -10.53
N ALA A 63 -2.08 7.28 -11.17
CA ALA A 63 -1.41 8.42 -11.78
C ALA A 63 -2.31 9.67 -11.78
N PRO A 64 -1.73 10.89 -11.68
CA PRO A 64 -2.44 12.09 -12.08
C PRO A 64 -2.77 12.04 -13.57
N VAL A 65 -3.86 12.69 -13.96
CA VAL A 65 -4.25 12.87 -15.36
C VAL A 65 -4.02 14.33 -15.79
N GLU A 66 -3.91 14.56 -17.09
CA GLU A 66 -3.66 15.88 -17.69
C GLU A 66 -4.90 16.39 -18.43
N ASN A 67 -4.94 17.68 -18.78
CA ASN A 67 -6.04 18.31 -19.53
C ASN A 67 -7.44 18.05 -18.94
N VAL A 68 -7.57 18.20 -17.62
CA VAL A 68 -8.83 17.97 -16.90
C VAL A 68 -9.82 19.08 -17.22
N VAL A 69 -10.91 18.71 -17.90
CA VAL A 69 -12.07 19.57 -18.13
C VAL A 69 -13.23 19.01 -17.33
N VAL A 70 -13.89 19.89 -16.58
CA VAL A 70 -15.11 19.58 -15.82
C VAL A 70 -16.06 20.76 -15.99
N THR A 71 -17.23 20.48 -16.55
CA THR A 71 -18.38 21.39 -16.67
C THR A 71 -19.62 20.68 -16.09
N PRO A 72 -20.77 21.36 -15.95
CA PRO A 72 -22.01 20.69 -15.57
C PRO A 72 -22.43 19.58 -16.56
N GLU A 73 -22.06 19.65 -17.83
CA GLU A 73 -22.53 18.69 -18.83
C GLU A 73 -21.48 17.65 -19.23
N GLN A 74 -20.20 17.92 -18.99
CA GLN A 74 -19.09 17.13 -19.52
C GLN A 74 -17.91 17.01 -18.54
N VAL A 75 -17.31 15.82 -18.50
CA VAL A 75 -15.96 15.62 -17.94
C VAL A 75 -15.03 15.00 -18.99
N SER A 76 -13.77 15.42 -19.02
CA SER A 76 -12.73 14.79 -19.84
C SER A 76 -11.33 14.96 -19.26
N PHE A 77 -10.41 14.07 -19.63
CA PHE A 77 -8.99 14.13 -19.28
C PHE A 77 -8.13 13.27 -20.21
N ALA A 78 -6.81 13.43 -20.13
CA ALA A 78 -5.81 12.70 -20.90
C ALA A 78 -4.77 12.00 -20.02
N LEU A 79 -4.21 10.90 -20.53
CA LEU A 79 -3.05 10.19 -19.99
C LEU A 79 -2.02 10.00 -21.11
N PRO A 80 -1.21 11.03 -21.43
CA PRO A 80 -0.31 11.01 -22.57
C PRO A 80 0.68 9.83 -22.54
N ARG A 81 1.16 9.46 -21.34
CA ARG A 81 2.06 8.30 -21.12
C ARG A 81 1.47 6.97 -21.56
N LEU A 82 0.14 6.84 -21.55
CA LEU A 82 -0.57 5.63 -21.97
C LEU A 82 -1.19 5.77 -23.37
N LYS A 83 -0.99 6.92 -24.04
CA LYS A 83 -1.69 7.34 -25.27
C LYS A 83 -3.23 7.20 -25.13
N ALA A 84 -3.75 7.57 -23.96
CA ALA A 84 -5.14 7.38 -23.60
C ALA A 84 -5.87 8.70 -23.31
N THR A 85 -7.16 8.75 -23.61
CA THR A 85 -8.06 9.88 -23.30
C THR A 85 -9.41 9.37 -22.81
N TYR A 86 -10.07 10.16 -21.98
CA TYR A 86 -11.44 9.91 -21.52
C TYR A 86 -12.31 11.14 -21.79
N SER A 87 -13.54 10.91 -22.25
CA SER A 87 -14.57 11.94 -22.35
C SER A 87 -15.95 11.36 -22.05
N ALA A 88 -16.77 12.08 -21.28
CA ALA A 88 -18.10 11.67 -20.90
C ALA A 88 -19.05 12.85 -20.71
N THR A 89 -20.35 12.59 -20.87
CA THR A 89 -21.42 13.55 -20.59
C THR A 89 -22.25 13.09 -19.40
N TRP A 90 -22.90 14.03 -18.70
CA TRP A 90 -23.79 13.67 -17.59
C TRP A 90 -25.05 12.96 -18.10
N ASN A 91 -25.40 11.84 -17.48
CA ASN A 91 -26.66 11.16 -17.67
C ASN A 91 -27.47 11.23 -16.38
N ALA A 92 -28.43 12.16 -16.36
CA ALA A 92 -29.28 12.42 -15.20
C ALA A 92 -30.27 11.29 -14.88
N GLN A 93 -30.62 10.42 -15.85
CA GLN A 93 -31.52 9.28 -15.61
C GLN A 93 -30.83 8.19 -14.78
N ASP A 94 -29.56 7.93 -15.09
CA ASP A 94 -28.77 6.85 -14.47
C ASP A 94 -27.81 7.33 -13.36
N GLY A 95 -27.74 8.64 -13.10
CA GLY A 95 -26.87 9.24 -12.09
C GLY A 95 -25.37 8.99 -12.34
N LEU A 96 -24.92 9.10 -13.60
CA LEU A 96 -23.56 8.72 -14.00
C LEU A 96 -22.98 9.61 -15.09
N TRP A 97 -21.66 9.62 -15.21
CA TRP A 97 -20.97 10.15 -16.39
C TRP A 97 -20.89 9.05 -17.45
N LYS A 98 -21.63 9.21 -18.56
CA LYS A 98 -21.70 8.24 -19.64
C LYS A 98 -20.54 8.48 -20.61
N GLY A 99 -19.62 7.53 -20.72
CA GLY A 99 -18.25 7.84 -21.11
C GLY A 99 -17.60 6.88 -22.09
N THR A 100 -16.56 7.39 -22.75
CA THR A 100 -15.69 6.62 -23.65
C THR A 100 -14.24 6.79 -23.24
N TRP A 101 -13.60 5.66 -22.98
CA TRP A 101 -12.15 5.52 -22.91
C TRP A 101 -11.60 5.25 -24.30
N LYS A 102 -10.57 5.98 -24.73
CA LYS A 102 -9.88 5.76 -26.00
C LYS A 102 -8.41 5.49 -25.74
N GLN A 103 -7.93 4.31 -26.12
CA GLN A 103 -6.52 3.91 -26.04
C GLN A 103 -6.22 2.94 -27.19
N GLY A 104 -5.84 3.50 -28.34
CA GLY A 104 -5.87 2.77 -29.61
C GLY A 104 -7.31 2.58 -30.10
N GLN A 105 -8.06 1.70 -29.43
CA GLN A 105 -9.50 1.52 -29.65
C GLN A 105 -10.34 2.38 -28.69
N ALA A 106 -11.58 2.66 -29.08
CA ALA A 106 -12.59 3.27 -28.22
C ALA A 106 -13.37 2.18 -27.47
N THR A 107 -13.68 2.42 -26.19
CA THR A 107 -14.34 1.45 -25.31
C THR A 107 -15.23 2.20 -24.33
N PRO A 108 -16.46 1.74 -24.04
CA PRO A 108 -17.29 2.35 -23.01
C PRO A 108 -16.59 2.38 -21.65
N LEU A 109 -16.79 3.48 -20.92
CA LEU A 109 -16.39 3.65 -19.53
C LEU A 109 -17.40 4.58 -18.88
N ASP A 110 -18.44 4.00 -18.28
CA ASP A 110 -19.43 4.77 -17.51
C ASP A 110 -18.95 4.89 -16.05
N LEU A 111 -18.88 6.11 -15.52
CA LEU A 111 -18.40 6.40 -14.17
C LEU A 111 -19.58 6.72 -13.24
N LYS A 112 -19.77 5.87 -12.23
CA LYS A 112 -20.75 6.03 -11.13
C LYS A 112 -20.07 6.50 -9.85
N ARG A 113 -20.74 7.32 -9.03
CA ARG A 113 -20.18 7.80 -7.76
C ARG A 113 -19.86 6.63 -6.83
N THR A 114 -18.76 6.75 -6.10
CA THR A 114 -18.30 5.75 -5.12
C THR A 114 -17.59 6.42 -3.94
N SER A 115 -17.29 5.66 -2.89
CA SER A 115 -16.49 6.13 -1.75
C SER A 115 -14.99 5.86 -1.92
N ALA A 116 -14.15 6.61 -1.19
CA ALA A 116 -12.72 6.33 -1.04
C ALA A 116 -12.45 4.93 -0.44
N GLU A 117 -13.36 4.43 0.42
CA GLU A 117 -13.30 3.07 0.98
C GLU A 117 -13.35 2.00 -0.12
N ALA A 118 -14.24 2.18 -1.10
CA ALA A 118 -14.40 1.26 -2.23
C ALA A 118 -13.22 1.31 -3.23
N VAL A 119 -12.25 2.20 -3.05
CA VAL A 119 -10.99 2.26 -3.82
C VAL A 119 -9.99 1.21 -3.31
N LYS A 120 -10.01 0.92 -2.01
CA LYS A 120 -9.12 -0.06 -1.40
C LYS A 120 -9.44 -1.46 -1.96
N PRO A 121 -8.43 -2.29 -2.29
CA PRO A 121 -8.67 -3.69 -2.62
C PRO A 121 -9.36 -4.39 -1.44
N LYS A 122 -10.41 -5.18 -1.71
CA LYS A 122 -11.01 -6.01 -0.66
C LYS A 122 -9.97 -7.01 -0.15
N ARG A 123 -9.79 -7.07 1.17
CA ARG A 123 -8.84 -7.98 1.85
C ARG A 123 -9.62 -8.99 2.71
N PRO A 124 -10.29 -9.99 2.09
CA PRO A 124 -11.11 -10.95 2.83
C PRO A 124 -10.32 -11.72 3.89
N GLN A 125 -9.04 -11.97 3.67
CA GLN A 125 -8.17 -12.62 4.65
C GLN A 125 -7.96 -11.76 5.91
N GLU A 126 -7.91 -10.43 5.81
CA GLU A 126 -7.75 -9.55 6.98
C GLU A 126 -9.03 -9.47 7.81
N ALA A 127 -10.19 -9.45 7.14
CA ALA A 127 -11.50 -9.58 7.80
C ALA A 127 -11.68 -10.96 8.45
N ALA A 128 -11.24 -12.04 7.80
CA ALA A 128 -11.28 -13.39 8.36
C ALA A 128 -10.41 -13.54 9.61
N ILE A 129 -9.20 -12.96 9.61
CA ILE A 129 -8.32 -12.92 10.78
C ILE A 129 -9.00 -12.18 11.95
N ALA A 130 -9.59 -11.01 11.69
CA ALA A 130 -10.27 -10.21 12.71
C ALA A 130 -11.55 -10.86 13.28
N ALA A 131 -12.27 -11.64 12.46
CA ALA A 131 -13.49 -12.33 12.88
C ALA A 131 -13.23 -13.69 13.55
N SER A 132 -12.05 -14.29 13.35
CA SER A 132 -11.72 -15.62 13.87
C SER A 132 -11.26 -15.57 15.33
N PRO A 133 -11.75 -16.45 16.23
CA PRO A 133 -11.21 -16.57 17.58
C PRO A 133 -9.68 -16.73 17.57
N ALA A 134 -8.99 -15.96 18.40
CA ALA A 134 -7.53 -15.99 18.48
C ALA A 134 -7.07 -17.25 19.23
N THR A 135 -6.31 -18.12 18.55
CA THR A 135 -5.65 -19.30 19.15
C THR A 135 -4.20 -19.00 19.55
N TYR A 136 -3.86 -17.72 19.68
CA TYR A 136 -2.56 -17.19 20.02
C TYR A 136 -2.74 -15.83 20.73
N THR A 137 -1.79 -15.42 21.56
CA THR A 137 -1.73 -14.07 22.12
C THR A 137 -0.92 -13.15 21.21
N SER A 138 -1.20 -11.85 21.23
CA SER A 138 -0.49 -10.84 20.45
C SER A 138 -0.07 -9.70 21.37
N SER A 139 1.21 -9.33 21.34
CA SER A 139 1.79 -8.33 22.25
C SER A 139 2.62 -7.29 21.51
N GLU A 140 2.51 -6.02 21.88
CA GLU A 140 3.48 -5.00 21.48
C GLU A 140 4.80 -5.26 22.20
N VAL A 141 5.90 -5.30 21.46
CA VAL A 141 7.25 -5.51 22.00
C VAL A 141 8.22 -4.45 21.49
N GLY A 142 9.34 -4.29 22.20
CA GLY A 142 10.45 -3.47 21.74
C GLY A 142 11.79 -4.08 22.15
N PHE A 143 12.80 -3.92 21.30
CA PHE A 143 14.12 -4.52 21.47
C PHE A 143 15.21 -3.66 20.82
N ASP A 144 16.42 -3.73 21.37
CA ASP A 144 17.51 -2.82 20.98
C ASP A 144 18.51 -3.49 20.03
N ASN A 145 18.79 -2.82 18.91
CA ASN A 145 20.05 -2.98 18.20
C ASN A 145 21.11 -2.09 18.87
N VAL A 146 21.71 -2.62 19.95
CA VAL A 146 22.70 -1.93 20.80
C VAL A 146 23.85 -1.32 19.99
N ALA A 147 24.39 -2.06 19.01
CA ALA A 147 25.50 -1.60 18.18
C ALA A 147 25.14 -0.39 17.31
N ALA A 148 23.91 -0.34 16.79
CA ALA A 148 23.40 0.80 16.02
C ALA A 148 22.78 1.92 16.88
N LYS A 149 22.62 1.70 18.19
CA LYS A 149 21.84 2.55 19.11
C LYS A 149 20.41 2.83 18.60
N VAL A 150 19.79 1.80 18.01
CA VAL A 150 18.42 1.84 17.48
C VAL A 150 17.53 0.96 18.36
N LYS A 151 16.37 1.49 18.74
CA LYS A 151 15.30 0.71 19.39
C LYS A 151 14.26 0.36 18.33
N LEU A 152 14.00 -0.92 18.16
CA LEU A 152 13.02 -1.45 17.23
C LEU A 152 11.74 -1.78 18.01
N ALA A 153 10.58 -1.52 17.40
CA ALA A 153 9.28 -1.86 17.93
C ALA A 153 8.61 -2.91 17.06
N GLY A 154 7.72 -3.73 17.63
CA GLY A 154 7.09 -4.80 16.88
C GLY A 154 5.92 -5.45 17.59
N THR A 155 5.43 -6.52 16.98
CA THR A 155 4.37 -7.37 17.51
C THR A 155 4.88 -8.80 17.59
N PHE A 156 4.83 -9.38 18.78
CA PHE A 156 5.18 -10.78 19.03
C PHE A 156 3.89 -11.57 19.28
N THR A 157 3.66 -12.60 18.46
CA THR A 157 2.54 -13.51 18.61
C THR A 157 3.00 -14.87 19.15
N VAL A 158 2.30 -15.39 20.16
CA VAL A 158 2.64 -16.64 20.86
C VAL A 158 1.45 -17.60 20.80
N PRO A 159 1.61 -18.82 20.26
CA PRO A 159 0.53 -19.81 20.24
C PRO A 159 -0.02 -20.13 21.63
N GLN A 160 -1.29 -20.50 21.71
CA GLN A 160 -1.86 -21.11 22.92
C GLN A 160 -1.37 -22.55 23.08
N GLY A 161 -1.26 -23.00 24.33
CA GLY A 161 -0.86 -24.37 24.67
C GLY A 161 0.45 -24.43 25.45
N LYS A 162 1.08 -25.61 25.46
CA LYS A 162 2.35 -25.85 26.17
C LYS A 162 3.52 -25.59 25.22
N GLY A 163 4.26 -24.49 25.48
CA GLY A 163 5.56 -24.24 24.87
C GLY A 163 6.69 -25.06 25.53
N PRO A 164 7.97 -24.75 25.23
CA PRO A 164 8.42 -23.64 24.37
C PRO A 164 8.18 -23.92 22.87
N PHE A 165 7.82 -22.86 22.13
CA PHE A 165 7.42 -22.94 20.73
C PHE A 165 8.59 -22.71 19.77
N PRO A 166 8.62 -23.36 18.58
CA PRO A 166 9.48 -22.91 17.50
C PRO A 166 9.08 -21.49 17.09
N ALA A 167 10.01 -20.68 16.60
CA ALA A 167 9.74 -19.28 16.32
C ALA A 167 10.38 -18.77 15.03
N VAL A 168 9.79 -17.73 14.43
CA VAL A 168 10.35 -17.04 13.27
C VAL A 168 10.33 -15.52 13.38
N VAL A 169 11.36 -14.88 12.83
CA VAL A 169 11.35 -13.44 12.53
C VAL A 169 10.92 -13.22 11.08
N LEU A 170 9.94 -12.35 10.84
CA LEU A 170 9.58 -11.92 9.48
C LEU A 170 10.38 -10.67 9.10
N VAL A 171 11.15 -10.74 8.00
CA VAL A 171 12.09 -9.69 7.57
C VAL A 171 11.67 -9.06 6.25
N HIS A 172 11.43 -7.75 6.32
CA HIS A 172 10.80 -6.88 5.32
C HIS A 172 11.53 -6.81 3.98
N GLY A 173 10.75 -6.54 2.93
CA GLY A 173 11.25 -6.16 1.61
C GLY A 173 11.87 -4.76 1.56
N SER A 174 12.22 -4.30 0.36
CA SER A 174 12.74 -2.95 0.15
C SER A 174 11.69 -1.87 0.44
N GLY A 175 12.17 -0.70 0.91
CA GLY A 175 11.31 0.47 1.15
C GLY A 175 10.96 0.71 2.62
N PRO A 176 10.17 1.76 2.90
CA PRO A 176 9.65 2.10 4.22
C PRO A 176 8.45 1.20 4.56
N LEU A 177 8.69 0.12 5.29
CA LEU A 177 7.68 -0.87 5.63
C LEU A 177 7.51 -0.95 7.14
N ASP A 178 6.25 -1.03 7.58
CA ASP A 178 5.86 -1.34 8.94
C ASP A 178 5.94 -2.86 9.19
N ARG A 179 5.65 -3.28 10.43
CA ARG A 179 5.66 -4.70 10.85
C ARG A 179 4.72 -5.62 10.07
N ASP A 180 3.67 -5.07 9.45
CA ASP A 180 2.73 -5.83 8.62
C ASP A 180 3.24 -6.01 7.19
N SER A 181 4.37 -5.37 6.85
CA SER A 181 4.92 -5.27 5.51
C SER A 181 3.86 -4.83 4.51
N GLU A 182 3.07 -3.80 4.85
CA GLU A 182 1.95 -3.39 4.01
C GLU A 182 2.45 -2.85 2.66
N VAL A 183 2.07 -3.54 1.59
CA VAL A 183 2.39 -3.14 0.22
C VAL A 183 1.10 -3.17 -0.59
N PHE A 184 0.73 -2.03 -1.18
CA PHE A 184 -0.47 -1.87 -2.01
C PHE A 184 -1.77 -2.28 -1.27
N GLY A 185 -1.86 -1.91 0.00
CA GLY A 185 -2.98 -2.27 0.87
C GLY A 185 -3.07 -3.75 1.20
N HIS A 186 -1.99 -4.54 1.04
CA HIS A 186 -1.92 -5.93 1.47
C HIS A 186 -0.92 -6.10 2.61
N LYS A 187 -1.42 -6.58 3.75
CA LYS A 187 -0.63 -6.83 4.96
C LYS A 187 0.00 -8.22 4.95
N LEU A 188 1.01 -8.42 4.09
CA LEU A 188 1.65 -9.73 3.86
C LEU A 188 2.08 -10.41 5.17
N PHE A 189 2.71 -9.68 6.09
CA PHE A 189 3.22 -10.25 7.33
C PHE A 189 2.13 -10.49 8.37
N LEU A 190 1.03 -9.72 8.38
CA LEU A 190 -0.13 -10.02 9.22
C LEU A 190 -0.71 -11.40 8.87
N VAL A 191 -0.88 -11.68 7.58
CA VAL A 191 -1.44 -12.95 7.09
C VAL A 191 -0.52 -14.13 7.39
N LEU A 192 0.79 -13.98 7.17
CA LEU A 192 1.77 -15.01 7.52
C LEU A 192 1.84 -15.23 9.04
N ALA A 193 1.81 -14.16 9.85
CA ALA A 193 1.91 -14.28 11.29
C ALA A 193 0.67 -14.94 11.92
N ASP A 194 -0.55 -14.61 11.48
CA ASP A 194 -1.77 -15.31 11.92
C ASP A 194 -1.68 -16.80 11.59
N HIS A 195 -1.42 -17.15 10.33
CA HIS A 195 -1.38 -18.54 9.91
C HIS A 195 -0.33 -19.36 10.68
N LEU A 196 0.90 -18.87 10.78
CA LEU A 196 1.98 -19.56 11.49
C LEU A 196 1.70 -19.67 13.01
N SER A 197 1.11 -18.64 13.62
CA SER A 197 0.73 -18.67 15.05
C SER A 197 -0.39 -19.67 15.32
N ARG A 198 -1.35 -19.82 14.40
CA ARG A 198 -2.38 -20.87 14.45
C ARG A 198 -1.80 -22.29 14.26
N GLN A 199 -0.65 -22.41 13.60
CA GLN A 199 0.09 -23.68 13.43
C GLN A 199 1.14 -23.94 14.52
N GLY A 200 1.11 -23.21 15.64
CA GLY A 200 2.00 -23.49 16.77
C GLY A 200 3.42 -22.90 16.67
N ILE A 201 3.63 -21.92 15.79
CA ILE A 201 4.91 -21.21 15.61
C ILE A 201 4.78 -19.78 16.15
N ALA A 202 5.65 -19.37 17.08
CA ALA A 202 5.68 -17.99 17.56
C ALA A 202 6.28 -17.05 16.51
N VAL A 203 5.72 -15.86 16.31
CA VAL A 203 6.12 -14.97 15.21
C VAL A 203 6.46 -13.58 15.71
N LEU A 204 7.65 -13.10 15.36
CA LEU A 204 8.05 -11.71 15.55
C LEU A 204 7.98 -10.93 14.23
N ARG A 205 7.11 -9.93 14.24
CA ARG A 205 7.04 -8.84 13.24
C ARG A 205 7.58 -7.56 13.89
N TYR A 206 8.26 -6.70 13.15
CA TYR A 206 8.83 -5.46 13.70
C TYR A 206 8.81 -4.32 12.69
N ASP A 207 8.55 -3.08 13.11
CA ASP A 207 8.62 -1.94 12.21
C ASP A 207 10.07 -1.76 11.75
N LYS A 208 10.30 -1.59 10.45
CA LYS A 208 11.65 -1.36 9.93
C LYS A 208 12.22 -0.08 10.56
N ARG A 209 13.53 -0.04 10.83
CA ARG A 209 14.24 1.12 11.42
C ARG A 209 13.75 2.47 10.87
N GLY A 210 13.33 3.38 11.75
CA GLY A 210 12.81 4.71 11.39
C GLY A 210 11.41 4.73 10.77
N ILE A 211 10.67 3.61 10.84
CA ILE A 211 9.27 3.46 10.42
C ILE A 211 8.44 3.07 11.65
N GLY A 212 7.14 3.44 11.67
CA GLY A 212 6.24 3.08 12.75
C GLY A 212 6.73 3.61 14.10
N LYS A 213 6.91 2.70 15.07
CA LYS A 213 7.43 3.02 16.41
C LYS A 213 8.95 2.75 16.56
N SER A 214 9.63 2.31 15.50
CA SER A 214 11.07 2.04 15.51
C SER A 214 11.90 3.31 15.31
N THR A 215 12.95 3.50 16.11
CA THR A 215 13.82 4.69 16.05
C THR A 215 14.86 4.61 14.93
N GLY A 216 15.69 5.65 14.79
CA GLY A 216 16.74 5.74 13.76
C GLY A 216 16.22 6.16 12.38
N THR A 217 17.06 6.00 11.35
CA THR A 217 16.79 6.56 10.00
C THR A 217 16.98 5.54 8.88
N LEU A 218 15.89 5.14 8.22
CA LEU A 218 15.94 4.19 7.09
C LEU A 218 16.73 4.73 5.88
N ARG A 219 16.67 6.05 5.63
CA ARG A 219 17.32 6.73 4.50
C ARG A 219 18.84 6.56 4.50
N GLU A 220 19.43 6.39 5.69
CA GLU A 220 20.87 6.24 5.90
C GLU A 220 21.30 4.78 6.11
N SER A 221 20.40 3.81 5.91
CA SER A 221 20.66 2.40 6.21
C SER A 221 20.87 1.57 4.93
N THR A 222 21.80 0.63 5.01
CA THR A 222 22.12 -0.41 4.00
C THR A 222 21.46 -1.72 4.37
N THR A 223 21.45 -2.68 3.45
CA THR A 223 21.02 -4.06 3.72
C THR A 223 21.85 -4.73 4.83
N LEU A 224 23.11 -4.34 5.06
CA LEU A 224 23.91 -4.82 6.20
C LEU A 224 23.39 -4.25 7.52
N ASP A 225 23.14 -2.94 7.58
CA ASP A 225 22.55 -2.27 8.75
C ASP A 225 21.20 -2.92 9.14
N LEU A 226 20.39 -3.31 8.13
CA LEU A 226 19.10 -3.98 8.30
C LEU A 226 19.22 -5.47 8.68
N ALA A 227 20.33 -6.12 8.31
CA ALA A 227 20.63 -7.47 8.78
C ALA A 227 21.06 -7.48 10.26
N ASP A 228 21.72 -6.43 10.72
CA ASP A 228 22.05 -6.25 12.15
C ASP A 228 20.78 -6.02 12.99
N ASP A 229 19.80 -5.27 12.45
CA ASP A 229 18.46 -5.10 13.04
C ASP A 229 17.69 -6.43 13.14
N ALA A 230 17.68 -7.21 12.05
CA ALA A 230 17.04 -8.53 12.04
C ALA A 230 17.77 -9.54 12.97
N GLY A 231 19.10 -9.45 13.09
CA GLY A 231 19.86 -10.19 14.09
C GLY A 231 19.51 -9.79 15.53
N ALA A 232 19.17 -8.52 15.78
CA ALA A 232 18.65 -8.08 17.08
C ALA A 232 17.27 -8.69 17.38
N ALA A 233 16.42 -8.84 16.36
CA ALA A 233 15.13 -9.53 16.48
C ALA A 233 15.27 -11.02 16.83
N VAL A 234 16.23 -11.73 16.21
CA VAL A 234 16.58 -13.13 16.55
C VAL A 234 17.10 -13.22 17.98
N ARG A 235 17.99 -12.31 18.41
CA ARG A 235 18.47 -12.26 19.80
C ARG A 235 17.36 -11.99 20.81
N PHE A 236 16.40 -11.11 20.49
CA PHE A 236 15.22 -10.88 21.33
C PHE A 236 14.36 -12.15 21.47
N LEU A 237 14.12 -12.90 20.38
CA LEU A 237 13.41 -14.19 20.47
C LEU A 237 14.11 -15.19 21.39
N ARG A 238 15.45 -15.22 21.42
CA ARG A 238 16.21 -16.09 22.34
C ARG A 238 16.09 -15.73 23.82
N THR A 239 15.59 -14.54 24.19
CA THR A 239 15.35 -14.19 25.61
C THR A 239 13.91 -14.48 26.06
N ARG A 240 13.06 -15.02 25.18
CA ARG A 240 11.66 -15.33 25.47
C ARG A 240 11.51 -16.73 26.06
N PRO A 241 11.01 -16.90 27.29
CA PRO A 241 10.75 -18.24 27.86
C PRO A 241 9.66 -19.01 27.07
N GLU A 242 8.86 -18.31 26.27
CA GLU A 242 7.87 -18.92 25.39
C GLU A 242 8.49 -19.58 24.14
N VAL A 243 9.77 -19.33 23.85
CA VAL A 243 10.44 -19.71 22.60
C VAL A 243 11.50 -20.77 22.85
N ASP A 244 11.51 -21.78 21.98
CA ASP A 244 12.58 -22.76 21.90
C ASP A 244 13.76 -22.15 21.15
N SER A 245 14.80 -21.77 21.89
CA SER A 245 15.97 -21.09 21.33
C SER A 245 16.75 -21.91 20.30
N ALA A 246 16.57 -23.23 20.25
CA ALA A 246 17.16 -24.12 19.24
C ALA A 246 16.31 -24.21 17.95
N ARG A 247 15.06 -23.74 17.96
CA ARG A 247 14.13 -23.78 16.81
C ARG A 247 13.68 -22.38 16.38
N ILE A 248 14.63 -21.46 16.27
CA ILE A 248 14.41 -20.12 15.70
C ILE A 248 14.86 -20.09 14.23
N GLY A 249 14.00 -19.58 13.35
CA GLY A 249 14.30 -19.32 11.94
C GLY A 249 14.03 -17.87 11.49
N VAL A 250 14.37 -17.56 10.24
CA VAL A 250 14.08 -16.26 9.62
C VAL A 250 13.34 -16.45 8.30
N VAL A 251 12.22 -15.74 8.11
CA VAL A 251 11.47 -15.70 6.85
C VAL A 251 11.68 -14.32 6.22
N GLY A 252 12.42 -14.26 5.12
CA GLY A 252 12.79 -13.01 4.45
C GLY A 252 12.04 -12.81 3.14
N HIS A 253 11.33 -11.67 2.99
CA HIS A 253 10.66 -11.29 1.74
C HIS A 253 11.48 -10.27 0.95
N SER A 254 11.70 -10.49 -0.35
CA SER A 254 12.40 -9.57 -1.26
C SER A 254 13.80 -9.18 -0.74
N GLU A 255 14.05 -7.93 -0.31
CA GLU A 255 15.30 -7.54 0.37
C GLU A 255 15.59 -8.42 1.60
N GLY A 256 14.55 -8.81 2.35
CA GLY A 256 14.65 -9.75 3.45
C GLY A 256 15.19 -11.13 3.02
N GLY A 257 14.94 -11.54 1.78
CA GLY A 257 15.49 -12.77 1.20
C GLY A 257 17.01 -12.70 0.96
N LEU A 258 17.60 -11.51 0.86
CA LEU A 258 19.06 -11.31 0.89
C LEU A 258 19.60 -11.24 2.32
N ILE A 259 18.79 -10.74 3.26
CA ILE A 259 19.15 -10.59 4.68
C ILE A 259 19.14 -11.94 5.40
N ALA A 260 18.15 -12.81 5.16
CA ALA A 260 18.02 -14.09 5.85
C ALA A 260 19.29 -14.98 5.75
N PRO A 261 19.85 -15.28 4.55
CA PRO A 261 21.10 -16.05 4.46
C PRO A 261 22.32 -15.31 5.05
N LEU A 262 22.33 -13.97 5.03
CA LEU A 262 23.38 -13.18 5.68
C LEU A 262 23.34 -13.34 7.21
N ILE A 263 22.15 -13.41 7.83
CA ILE A 263 22.02 -13.72 9.26
C ILE A 263 22.53 -15.14 9.53
N ALA A 264 22.07 -16.14 8.77
CA ALA A 264 22.51 -17.53 8.94
C ALA A 264 24.04 -17.69 8.83
N SER A 265 24.69 -16.96 7.92
CA SER A 265 26.16 -16.96 7.78
C SER A 265 26.92 -16.37 8.98
N ARG A 266 26.24 -15.62 9.84
CA ARG A 266 26.78 -14.96 11.04
C ARG A 266 26.33 -15.62 12.35
N ASP A 267 25.31 -16.47 12.29
CA ASP A 267 24.64 -17.09 13.43
C ASP A 267 24.40 -18.58 13.13
N PRO A 268 25.41 -19.44 13.36
CA PRO A 268 25.30 -20.89 13.10
C PRO A 268 24.25 -21.61 13.95
N ALA A 269 23.70 -20.94 14.97
CA ALA A 269 22.63 -21.46 15.83
C ALA A 269 21.22 -21.02 15.36
N LEU A 270 21.10 -20.47 14.14
CA LEU A 270 19.81 -20.25 13.49
C LEU A 270 19.38 -21.54 12.77
N GLY A 271 18.22 -22.08 13.12
CA GLY A 271 17.79 -23.41 12.68
C GLY A 271 17.44 -23.49 11.19
N PHE A 272 16.90 -22.42 10.60
CA PHE A 272 16.54 -22.38 9.17
C PHE A 272 16.32 -20.95 8.64
N VAL A 273 16.33 -20.81 7.31
CA VAL A 273 15.91 -19.61 6.59
C VAL A 273 14.90 -19.94 5.50
N VAL A 274 13.93 -19.05 5.27
CA VAL A 274 12.97 -19.12 4.16
C VAL A 274 13.09 -17.85 3.34
N MET A 275 13.25 -17.99 2.02
CA MET A 275 13.47 -16.89 1.08
C MET A 275 12.25 -16.72 0.17
N LEU A 276 11.43 -15.69 0.43
CA LEU A 276 10.23 -15.38 -0.34
C LEU A 276 10.52 -14.28 -1.38
N ALA A 277 10.33 -14.58 -2.66
CA ALA A 277 10.57 -13.65 -3.77
C ALA A 277 11.95 -12.94 -3.72
N ALA A 278 12.99 -13.68 -3.30
CA ALA A 278 14.33 -13.13 -3.12
C ALA A 278 14.97 -12.74 -4.46
N PRO A 279 15.69 -11.61 -4.55
CA PRO A 279 16.48 -11.27 -5.73
C PRO A 279 17.56 -12.32 -6.01
N ALA A 280 17.52 -12.93 -7.19
CA ALA A 280 18.52 -13.92 -7.63
C ALA A 280 19.89 -13.30 -8.02
N CYS A 281 20.00 -11.97 -8.07
CA CYS A 281 21.24 -11.28 -8.36
C CYS A 281 21.97 -10.87 -7.07
N ALA A 282 23.31 -10.81 -7.11
CA ALA A 282 24.12 -10.33 -5.99
C ALA A 282 23.60 -9.01 -5.39
N ALA A 283 23.74 -8.81 -4.08
CA ALA A 283 23.25 -7.61 -3.40
C ALA A 283 23.86 -6.29 -3.94
N THR A 284 25.03 -6.36 -4.59
CA THR A 284 25.71 -5.27 -5.32
C THR A 284 25.15 -5.03 -6.72
N ALA A 285 24.43 -5.99 -7.30
CA ALA A 285 23.81 -5.95 -8.61
C ALA A 285 22.35 -5.45 -8.59
N SER A 286 21.70 -5.38 -7.43
CA SER A 286 20.36 -4.77 -7.34
C SER A 286 20.45 -3.25 -7.59
N TRP A 287 19.59 -2.74 -8.48
CA TRP A 287 19.57 -1.32 -8.86
C TRP A 287 19.37 -0.40 -7.66
N TRP A 288 18.52 -0.80 -6.72
CA TRP A 288 18.22 -0.06 -5.49
C TRP A 288 19.45 0.07 -4.57
N ASN A 289 20.22 -1.01 -4.40
CA ASN A 289 21.44 -0.95 -3.61
C ASN A 289 22.52 -0.13 -4.29
N ARG A 290 22.71 -0.25 -5.61
CA ARG A 290 23.65 0.62 -6.35
C ARG A 290 23.34 2.11 -6.17
N TRP A 291 22.05 2.48 -6.16
CA TRP A 291 21.61 3.85 -5.88
C TRP A 291 21.93 4.30 -4.43
N ARG A 292 21.61 3.46 -3.42
CA ARG A 292 21.92 3.74 -2.00
C ARG A 292 23.43 3.87 -1.75
N TRP A 293 24.24 2.96 -2.30
CA TRP A 293 25.70 2.99 -2.18
C TRP A 293 26.33 4.23 -2.83
N ARG A 294 25.89 4.60 -4.04
CA ARG A 294 26.32 5.84 -4.71
C ARG A 294 25.99 7.08 -3.88
N ARG A 295 24.81 7.14 -3.26
CA ARG A 295 24.41 8.24 -2.37
C ARG A 295 25.21 8.27 -1.06
N LYS A 296 25.45 7.14 -0.37
CA LYS A 296 26.33 7.11 0.82
C LYS A 296 27.74 7.62 0.50
N ARG A 297 28.32 7.24 -0.65
CA ARG A 297 29.63 7.77 -1.09
C ARG A 297 29.58 9.28 -1.36
N ALA A 298 28.52 9.80 -1.98
CA ALA A 298 28.36 11.23 -2.21
C ALA A 298 28.23 12.05 -0.91
N VAL A 299 27.47 11.56 0.08
CA VAL A 299 27.33 12.21 1.40
C VAL A 299 28.65 12.19 2.17
N ARG A 300 29.37 11.05 2.17
CA ARG A 300 30.71 10.97 2.78
C ARG A 300 31.72 11.91 2.11
N ARG A 301 31.72 12.02 0.77
CA ARG A 301 32.56 13.01 0.06
C ARG A 301 32.23 14.45 0.45
N LYS A 302 30.94 14.82 0.56
CA LYS A 302 30.54 16.17 1.02
C LYS A 302 30.96 16.48 2.46
N ARG A 303 31.00 15.49 3.36
CA ARG A 303 31.49 15.67 4.74
C ARG A 303 33.02 15.61 4.88
N ALA A 304 33.75 15.13 3.87
CA ALA A 304 35.21 15.01 3.86
C ALA A 304 35.90 16.13 3.08
N SER A 305 35.15 17.09 2.52
CA SER A 305 35.72 18.31 1.98
C SER A 305 36.06 19.24 3.14
N PRO A 306 37.33 19.65 3.35
CA PRO A 306 37.63 20.72 4.30
C PRO A 306 36.87 21.98 3.88
N ALA A 307 36.32 22.71 4.85
CA ALA A 307 35.93 24.08 4.59
C ALA A 307 37.23 24.84 4.22
N SER A 308 37.24 25.48 3.05
CA SER A 308 38.27 26.46 2.73
C SER A 308 38.20 27.56 3.78
N ALA A 309 39.25 27.68 4.59
CA ALA A 309 39.42 28.79 5.51
C ALA A 309 39.46 30.12 4.72
N PRO A 310 39.01 31.23 5.33
CA PRO A 310 38.88 32.52 4.65
C PRO A 310 40.23 33.12 4.23
#